data_AF-A0A3N2KQH1-F1
#
_entry.id   AF-A0A3N2KQH1-F1
#
_cell.length_a   1.000
_cell.length_b   1.000
_cell.length_c   1.000
_cell.angle_alpha   90.00
_cell.angle_beta   90.00
_cell.angle_gamma   90.00
#
_symmetry.space_group_name_H-M   'P 1'
#
loop_
_entity.id
_entity.type
_entity.pdbx_description
1 polymer ?
#
loop_
_entity_poly.entity_id
_entity_poly.type
_entity_poly.pdbx_seq_one_letter_code
_entity_poly.pdbx_strand_id
1 'polypeptide(L)'
;MRLPIAKIFAVAALIAGTFDSRAQSIVVANPLEWTALAEGNELINGQVKKETEGQLQTAALQNTIAAEFTKIHEWEKQYSNYLQKVDGYASSLKASTHLYTEGVRIFLTLTELKKAIGSNPQGIAASMSMNNLYIETVTEMVSVYTLLKNAVAEGGVNNMLNGAERSRTLWALNDKLADFQKKLKRLCLSIRYYTFNDVWANATAGMIDRDNATIARQAKARWKRVARSIHP
;
A
#
# COMPACT_ATOMS: atom_id res chain seq x y z
N MET A 1 31.01 -7.98 41.25
CA MET A 1 31.67 -6.88 40.51
C MET A 1 31.42 -5.56 41.24
N ARG A 2 31.95 -5.35 42.45
CA ARG A 2 33.13 -4.50 42.76
C ARG A 2 33.45 -3.37 41.76
N LEU A 3 33.10 -2.14 42.17
CA LEU A 3 33.99 -0.97 42.28
C LEU A 3 34.71 -0.46 41.00
N PRO A 4 34.05 0.42 40.22
CA PRO A 4 34.75 1.53 39.57
C PRO A 4 34.23 2.91 40.02
N ILE A 5 32.92 3.12 40.07
CA ILE A 5 32.31 4.44 40.33
C ILE A 5 32.58 4.93 41.76
N ALA A 6 32.40 4.06 42.76
CA ALA A 6 32.68 4.40 44.15
C ALA A 6 34.18 4.67 44.41
N LYS A 7 35.09 4.03 43.64
CA LYS A 7 36.53 4.31 43.72
C LYS A 7 36.86 5.66 43.10
N ILE A 8 36.21 6.03 41.99
CA ILE A 8 36.39 7.33 41.35
C ILE A 8 35.95 8.46 42.29
N PHE A 9 34.80 8.30 42.96
CA PHE A 9 34.33 9.26 43.97
C PHE A 9 35.24 9.33 45.20
N ALA A 10 35.74 8.19 45.69
CA ALA A 10 36.67 8.18 46.83
C ALA A 10 38.02 8.82 46.48
N VAL A 11 38.52 8.63 45.26
CA VAL A 11 39.74 9.27 44.77
C VAL A 11 39.54 10.77 44.57
N ALA A 12 38.40 11.20 44.02
CA ALA A 12 38.07 12.62 43.89
C ALA A 12 37.95 13.32 45.26
N ALA A 13 37.36 12.65 46.26
CA ALA A 13 37.25 13.16 47.63
C ALA A 13 38.60 13.21 48.35
N LEU A 14 39.48 12.24 48.12
CA LEU A 14 40.85 12.24 48.65
C LEU A 14 41.71 13.34 48.02
N ILE A 15 41.58 13.56 46.71
CA ILE A 15 42.27 14.64 46.01
C ILE A 15 41.78 16.00 46.53
N ALA A 16 40.46 16.20 46.71
CA ALA A 16 39.90 17.40 47.31
C ALA A 16 40.39 17.63 48.76
N GLY A 17 40.44 16.58 49.59
CA GLY A 17 40.91 16.68 50.98
C GLY A 17 42.41 16.93 51.13
N THR A 18 43.22 16.57 50.12
CA THR A 18 44.66 16.89 50.10
C THR A 18 44.97 18.32 49.65
N PHE A 19 44.04 19.02 49.00
CA PHE A 19 44.24 20.44 48.65
C PHE A 19 44.11 21.37 49.88
N ASP A 20 43.33 20.99 50.89
CA ASP A 20 43.09 21.85 52.08
C ASP A 20 44.13 21.71 53.20
N SER A 21 45.05 20.75 53.13
CA SER A 21 45.97 20.45 54.25
C SER A 21 47.44 20.77 54.00
N ARG A 22 47.82 21.37 52.86
CA ARG A 22 49.20 21.83 52.60
C ARG A 22 49.34 23.16 51.83
N ALA A 23 48.42 24.10 52.01
CA ALA A 23 48.63 25.49 51.58
C ALA A 23 48.95 26.47 52.74
N GLN A 24 49.26 25.96 53.94
CA GLN A 24 49.88 26.76 55.00
C GLN A 24 51.41 26.62 54.93
N SER A 25 52.02 27.19 53.90
CA SER A 25 53.46 27.49 53.94
C SER A 25 53.75 28.77 53.15
N ILE A 26 53.78 29.88 53.90
CA ILE A 26 54.62 31.05 53.67
C ILE A 26 54.52 31.67 52.26
N VAL A 27 53.49 32.51 52.06
CA VAL A 27 53.58 33.57 51.05
C VAL A 27 54.18 34.78 51.75
N VAL A 28 55.48 35.03 51.48
CA VAL A 28 56.07 36.35 51.69
C VAL A 28 55.26 37.32 50.82
N ALA A 29 54.53 38.24 51.46
CA ALA A 29 53.61 39.15 50.81
C ALA A 29 54.35 40.15 49.91
N ASN A 30 54.33 39.92 48.59
CA ASN A 30 54.61 40.95 47.59
C ASN A 30 53.28 41.57 47.13
N PRO A 31 53.02 42.87 47.41
CA PRO A 31 51.77 43.56 47.05
C PRO A 31 51.39 43.46 45.58
N LEU A 32 52.38 43.31 44.68
CA LEU A 32 52.16 43.21 43.23
C LEU A 32 51.48 41.91 42.79
N GLU A 33 51.67 40.80 43.52
CA GLU A 33 51.02 39.52 43.18
C GLU A 33 49.54 39.50 43.56
N TRP A 34 49.17 40.16 44.67
CA TRP A 34 47.76 40.30 45.05
C TRP A 34 46.99 41.20 44.09
N THR A 35 47.60 42.27 43.60
CA THR A 35 46.97 43.14 42.60
C THR A 35 46.84 42.43 41.26
N ALA A 36 47.85 41.68 40.82
CA ALA A 36 47.79 40.91 39.59
C ALA A 36 46.80 39.73 39.67
N LEU A 37 46.69 39.07 40.82
CA LEU A 37 45.69 38.02 41.06
C LEU A 37 44.28 38.60 41.14
N ALA A 38 44.08 39.76 41.78
CA ALA A 38 42.78 40.42 41.84
C ALA A 38 42.33 40.89 40.43
N GLU A 39 43.23 41.51 39.67
CA GLU A 39 42.98 41.98 38.31
C GLU A 39 42.72 40.80 37.35
N GLY A 40 43.47 39.71 37.48
CA GLY A 40 43.22 38.48 36.73
C GLY A 40 41.88 37.82 37.07
N ASN A 41 41.50 37.81 38.35
CA ASN A 41 40.22 37.25 38.80
C ASN A 41 39.03 38.09 38.31
N GLU A 42 39.18 39.42 38.24
CA GLU A 42 38.16 40.33 37.72
C GLU A 42 37.96 40.17 36.21
N LEU A 43 39.06 40.01 35.44
CA LEU A 43 39.02 39.72 34.00
C LEU A 43 38.36 38.38 33.70
N ILE A 44 38.74 37.32 34.44
CA ILE A 44 38.14 35.98 34.30
C ILE A 44 36.63 36.05 34.60
N ASN A 45 36.23 36.72 35.68
CA ASN A 45 34.83 36.79 36.06
C ASN A 45 34.00 37.57 35.03
N GLY A 46 34.57 38.63 34.43
CA GLY A 46 33.97 39.36 33.31
C GLY A 46 33.80 38.49 32.06
N GLN A 47 34.78 37.65 31.73
CA GLN A 47 34.72 36.73 30.58
C GLN A 47 33.73 35.58 30.80
N VAL A 48 33.74 34.98 32.00
CA VAL A 48 32.78 33.94 32.38
C VAL A 48 31.35 34.46 32.31
N LYS A 49 31.10 35.69 32.78
CA LYS A 49 29.77 36.32 32.68
C LYS A 49 29.34 36.50 31.22
N LYS A 50 30.24 37.00 30.37
CA LYS A 50 29.96 37.21 28.94
C LYS A 50 29.70 35.89 28.20
N GLU A 51 30.47 34.85 28.48
CA GLU A 51 30.23 33.51 27.93
C GLU A 51 28.92 32.91 28.44
N THR A 52 28.61 33.08 29.73
CA THR A 52 27.36 32.59 30.33
C THR A 52 26.14 33.25 29.69
N GLU A 53 26.17 34.57 29.48
CA GLU A 53 25.11 35.32 28.79
C GLU A 53 24.97 34.86 27.32
N GLY A 54 26.08 34.67 26.61
CA GLY A 54 26.08 34.14 25.23
C GLY A 54 25.53 32.72 25.13
N GLN A 55 25.91 31.84 26.06
CA GLN A 55 25.39 30.47 26.15
C GLN A 55 23.90 30.46 26.50
N LEU A 56 23.44 31.32 27.42
CA LEU A 56 22.02 31.45 27.77
C LEU A 56 21.20 31.91 26.57
N GLN A 57 21.71 32.89 25.81
CA GLN A 57 21.05 33.41 24.61
C GLN A 57 21.00 32.37 23.49
N THR A 58 22.07 31.58 23.33
CA THR A 58 22.13 30.45 22.38
C THR A 58 21.17 29.33 22.78
N ALA A 59 21.10 28.99 24.07
CA ALA A 59 20.15 27.98 24.57
C ALA A 59 18.70 28.45 24.39
N ALA A 60 18.40 29.73 24.64
CA ALA A 60 17.09 30.30 24.37
C ALA A 60 16.71 30.19 22.88
N LEU A 61 17.64 30.56 21.98
CA LEU A 61 17.45 30.44 20.53
C LEU A 61 17.23 28.97 20.11
N GLN A 62 18.03 28.03 20.62
CA GLN A 62 17.87 26.60 20.35
C GLN A 62 16.51 26.08 20.80
N ASN A 63 16.05 26.48 21.99
CA ASN A 63 14.72 26.11 22.49
C ASN A 63 13.60 26.69 21.62
N THR A 64 13.72 27.95 21.16
CA THR A 64 12.74 28.54 20.23
C THR A 64 12.73 27.82 18.88
N ILE A 65 13.91 27.46 18.35
CA ILE A 65 14.03 26.71 17.09
C ILE A 65 13.42 25.32 17.24
N ALA A 66 13.66 24.63 18.36
CA ALA A 66 13.06 23.32 18.65
C ALA A 66 11.52 23.39 18.76
N ALA A 67 10.98 24.46 19.37
CA ALA A 67 9.54 24.69 19.42
C ALA A 67 8.94 24.95 18.03
N GLU A 68 9.59 25.75 17.19
CA GLU A 68 9.17 25.97 15.80
C GLU A 68 9.26 24.70 14.95
N PHE A 69 10.33 23.90 15.09
CA PHE A 69 10.43 22.59 14.42
C PHE A 69 9.31 21.63 14.86
N THR A 70 8.91 21.67 16.13
CA THR A 70 7.79 20.87 16.63
C THR A 70 6.48 21.27 15.94
N LYS A 71 6.23 22.58 15.78
CA LYS A 71 5.06 23.09 15.05
C LYS A 71 5.10 22.75 13.56
N ILE A 72 6.26 22.86 12.92
CA ILE A 72 6.43 22.46 11.51
C ILE A 72 6.10 20.97 11.35
N HIS A 73 6.58 20.13 12.27
CA HIS A 73 6.28 18.70 12.24
C HIS A 73 4.79 18.39 12.45
N GLU A 74 4.10 19.15 13.30
CA GLU A 74 2.64 19.06 13.43
C GLU A 74 1.92 19.45 12.13
N TRP A 75 2.35 20.52 11.46
CA TRP A 75 1.80 20.91 10.16
C TRP A 75 2.07 19.88 9.07
N GLU A 76 3.27 19.30 9.02
CA GLU A 76 3.59 18.19 8.10
C GLU A 76 2.65 17.00 8.33
N LYS A 77 2.41 16.63 9.58
CA LYS A 77 1.49 15.54 9.94
C LYS A 77 0.05 15.86 9.52
N GLN A 78 -0.42 17.07 9.77
CA GLN A 78 -1.75 17.52 9.33
C GLN A 78 -1.86 17.47 7.80
N TYR A 79 -0.87 18.02 7.10
CA TYR A 79 -0.83 18.06 5.64
C TYR A 79 -0.80 16.65 5.03
N SER A 80 0.00 15.75 5.59
CA SER A 80 0.02 14.33 5.19
C SER A 80 -1.34 13.66 5.36
N ASN A 81 -2.01 13.90 6.50
CA ASN A 81 -3.36 13.40 6.74
C ASN A 81 -4.39 13.97 5.75
N TYR A 82 -4.27 15.24 5.35
CA TYR A 82 -5.14 15.83 4.32
C TYR A 82 -4.92 15.16 2.96
N LEU A 83 -3.67 14.98 2.53
CA LEU A 83 -3.35 14.32 1.26
C LEU A 83 -3.88 12.88 1.22
N GLN A 84 -3.72 12.12 2.31
CA GLN A 84 -4.26 10.76 2.41
C GLN A 84 -5.79 10.72 2.30
N LYS A 85 -6.49 11.70 2.87
CA LYS A 85 -7.96 11.80 2.75
C LYS A 85 -8.38 12.07 1.31
N VAL A 86 -7.75 13.05 0.65
CA VAL A 86 -8.08 13.43 -0.74
C VAL A 86 -7.78 12.27 -1.70
N ASP A 87 -6.64 11.61 -1.54
CA ASP A 87 -6.29 10.41 -2.33
C ASP A 87 -7.30 9.28 -2.10
N GLY A 88 -7.75 9.09 -0.86
CA GLY A 88 -8.83 8.16 -0.52
C GLY A 88 -10.13 8.43 -1.28
N TYR A 89 -10.57 9.71 -1.37
CA TYR A 89 -11.75 10.11 -2.14
C TYR A 89 -11.56 9.92 -3.64
N ALA A 90 -10.43 10.34 -4.20
CA ALA A 90 -10.11 10.19 -5.61
C ALA A 90 -10.08 8.70 -6.01
N SER A 91 -9.49 7.85 -5.17
CA SER A 91 -9.46 6.40 -5.35
C SER A 91 -10.86 5.79 -5.31
N SER A 92 -11.72 6.20 -4.38
CA SER A 92 -13.13 5.76 -4.32
C SER A 92 -13.91 6.15 -5.58
N LEU A 93 -13.70 7.37 -6.10
CA LEU A 93 -14.37 7.84 -7.32
C LEU A 93 -13.89 7.06 -8.54
N LYS A 94 -12.58 6.85 -8.66
CA LYS A 94 -11.98 6.02 -9.72
C LYS A 94 -12.54 4.61 -9.72
N ALA A 95 -12.61 3.97 -8.54
CA ALA A 95 -13.19 2.64 -8.39
C ALA A 95 -14.68 2.62 -8.79
N SER A 96 -15.46 3.64 -8.40
CA SER A 96 -16.88 3.76 -8.76
C SER A 96 -17.11 3.90 -10.27
N THR A 97 -16.30 4.71 -10.95
CA THR A 97 -16.35 4.85 -12.43
C THR A 97 -16.01 3.53 -13.12
N HIS A 98 -15.02 2.81 -12.59
CA HIS A 98 -14.64 1.52 -13.15
C HIS A 98 -15.73 0.47 -12.97
N LEU A 99 -16.38 0.43 -11.79
CA LEU A 99 -17.54 -0.42 -11.52
C LEU A 99 -18.69 -0.16 -12.48
N TYR A 100 -19.02 1.11 -12.74
CA TYR A 100 -20.04 1.46 -13.73
C TYR A 100 -19.67 0.95 -15.13
N THR A 101 -18.41 1.16 -15.53
CA THR A 101 -17.91 0.71 -16.83
C THR A 101 -17.97 -0.81 -16.98
N GLU A 102 -17.54 -1.56 -15.96
CA GLU A 102 -17.61 -3.03 -15.97
C GLU A 102 -19.06 -3.54 -15.95
N GLY A 103 -19.95 -2.88 -15.19
CA GLY A 103 -21.38 -3.18 -15.20
C GLY A 103 -22.00 -3.06 -16.60
N VAL A 104 -21.75 -1.95 -17.31
CA VAL A 104 -22.24 -1.76 -18.69
C VAL A 104 -21.67 -2.83 -19.63
N ARG A 105 -20.39 -3.18 -19.51
CA ARG A 105 -19.76 -4.24 -20.32
C ARG A 105 -20.42 -5.60 -20.10
N ILE A 106 -20.74 -5.94 -18.84
CA ILE A 106 -21.45 -7.17 -18.49
C ILE A 106 -22.82 -7.21 -19.18
N PHE A 107 -23.61 -6.13 -19.11
CA PHE A 107 -24.92 -6.08 -19.78
C PHE A 107 -24.83 -6.27 -21.30
N LEU A 108 -23.84 -5.65 -21.94
CA LEU A 108 -23.58 -5.84 -23.37
C LEU A 108 -23.22 -7.30 -23.67
N THR A 109 -22.33 -7.90 -22.89
CA THR A 109 -21.92 -9.30 -23.09
C THR A 109 -23.05 -10.30 -22.81
N LEU A 110 -23.95 -10.03 -21.86
CA LEU A 110 -25.16 -10.82 -21.67
C LEU A 110 -26.09 -10.76 -22.89
N THR A 111 -26.18 -9.60 -23.54
CA THR A 111 -26.94 -9.45 -24.78
C THR A 111 -26.29 -10.22 -25.92
N GLU A 112 -24.96 -10.20 -26.03
CA GLU A 112 -24.21 -11.02 -26.99
C GLU A 112 -24.39 -12.53 -26.71
N LEU A 113 -24.40 -12.93 -25.45
CA LEU A 113 -24.65 -14.30 -25.02
C LEU A 113 -26.03 -14.78 -25.48
N LYS A 114 -27.07 -13.96 -25.29
CA LYS A 114 -28.42 -14.26 -25.80
C LYS A 114 -28.43 -14.44 -27.32
N LYS A 115 -27.71 -13.58 -28.06
CA LYS A 115 -27.58 -13.70 -29.53
C LYS A 115 -26.83 -14.98 -29.91
N ALA A 116 -25.74 -15.31 -29.21
CA ALA A 116 -24.94 -16.51 -29.45
C ALA A 116 -25.75 -17.80 -29.25
N ILE A 117 -26.58 -17.84 -28.21
CA ILE A 117 -27.53 -18.95 -27.95
C ILE A 117 -28.51 -19.10 -29.11
N GLY A 118 -29.08 -17.99 -29.59
CA GLY A 118 -30.01 -18.02 -30.72
C GLY A 118 -29.35 -18.44 -32.04
N SER A 119 -28.11 -18.00 -32.29
CA SER A 119 -27.39 -18.31 -33.54
C SER A 119 -26.78 -19.71 -33.59
N ASN A 120 -26.42 -20.29 -32.44
CA ASN A 120 -25.79 -21.60 -32.36
C ASN A 120 -26.31 -22.42 -31.16
N PRO A 121 -27.55 -22.97 -31.22
CA PRO A 121 -28.14 -23.69 -30.09
C PRO A 121 -27.34 -24.93 -29.66
N GLN A 122 -26.75 -25.65 -30.61
CA GLN A 122 -25.84 -26.78 -30.35
C GLN A 122 -24.58 -26.37 -29.58
N GLY A 123 -24.18 -25.10 -29.67
CA GLY A 123 -23.02 -24.53 -28.99
C GLY A 123 -23.14 -24.56 -27.46
N ILE A 124 -24.36 -24.57 -26.92
CA ILE A 124 -24.61 -24.72 -25.47
C ILE A 124 -24.13 -26.09 -24.99
N ALA A 125 -24.62 -27.16 -25.62
CA ALA A 125 -24.24 -28.53 -25.24
C ALA A 125 -22.75 -28.80 -25.57
N ALA A 126 -22.25 -28.29 -26.69
CA ALA A 126 -20.86 -28.44 -27.08
C ALA A 126 -19.90 -27.74 -26.09
N SER A 127 -20.26 -26.56 -25.60
CA SER A 127 -19.44 -25.83 -24.61
C SER A 127 -19.53 -26.42 -23.19
N MET A 128 -20.63 -27.09 -22.85
CA MET A 128 -20.83 -27.77 -21.57
C MET A 128 -19.88 -28.96 -21.39
N SER A 129 -19.65 -29.74 -22.45
CA SER A 129 -18.74 -30.90 -22.44
C SER A 129 -17.26 -30.54 -22.27
N MET A 130 -16.86 -29.30 -22.52
CA MET A 130 -15.46 -28.87 -22.37
C MET A 130 -15.07 -28.42 -20.94
N ASN A 131 -16.03 -28.53 -20.02
CA ASN A 131 -15.95 -28.46 -18.56
C ASN A 131 -15.25 -27.25 -17.89
N ASN A 132 -15.70 -26.98 -16.66
CA ASN A 132 -15.44 -25.84 -15.80
C ASN A 132 -15.97 -24.47 -16.22
N LEU A 133 -15.97 -24.06 -17.50
CA LEU A 133 -16.29 -22.66 -17.84
C LEU A 133 -17.68 -22.19 -17.35
N TYR A 134 -18.71 -23.04 -17.43
CA TYR A 134 -20.04 -22.72 -16.91
C TYR A 134 -20.07 -22.61 -15.39
N ILE A 135 -19.56 -23.62 -14.69
CA ILE A 135 -19.49 -23.65 -13.22
C ILE A 135 -18.64 -22.49 -12.70
N GLU A 136 -17.53 -22.19 -13.39
CA GLU A 136 -16.62 -21.11 -13.06
C GLU A 136 -17.26 -19.74 -13.27
N THR A 137 -18.02 -19.55 -14.37
CA THR A 137 -18.77 -18.31 -14.61
C THR A 137 -19.88 -18.11 -13.59
N VAL A 138 -20.61 -19.18 -13.24
CA VAL A 138 -21.67 -19.15 -12.20
C VAL A 138 -21.07 -18.88 -10.82
N THR A 139 -19.94 -19.51 -10.49
CA THR A 139 -19.26 -19.32 -9.20
C THR A 139 -18.72 -17.90 -9.04
N GLU A 140 -18.16 -17.31 -10.11
CA GLU A 140 -17.78 -15.89 -10.07
C GLU A 140 -18.99 -14.98 -9.95
N MET A 141 -20.11 -15.28 -10.62
CA MET A 141 -21.35 -14.52 -10.46
C MET A 141 -21.86 -14.53 -9.01
N VAL A 142 -21.85 -15.69 -8.36
CA VAL A 142 -22.23 -15.84 -6.94
C VAL A 142 -21.27 -15.08 -6.03
N SER A 143 -19.97 -15.10 -6.35
CA SER A 143 -18.94 -14.36 -5.60
C SER A 143 -19.13 -12.85 -5.70
N VAL A 144 -19.38 -12.33 -6.91
CA VAL A 144 -19.71 -10.92 -7.14
C VAL A 144 -20.99 -10.53 -6.40
N TYR A 145 -22.05 -11.34 -6.49
CA TYR A 145 -23.30 -11.10 -5.77
C TYR A 145 -23.10 -11.03 -4.25
N THR A 146 -22.32 -11.95 -3.70
CA THR A 146 -22.03 -12.00 -2.26
C THR A 146 -21.24 -10.77 -1.82
N LEU A 147 -20.26 -10.33 -2.62
CA LEU A 147 -19.50 -9.11 -2.35
C LEU A 147 -20.37 -7.85 -2.45
N LEU A 148 -21.24 -7.75 -3.45
CA LEU A 148 -22.22 -6.67 -3.55
C LEU A 148 -23.13 -6.63 -2.32
N LYS A 149 -23.66 -7.80 -1.92
CA LYS A 149 -24.54 -7.92 -0.76
C LYS A 149 -23.84 -7.51 0.52
N ASN A 150 -22.60 -7.94 0.72
CA ASN A 150 -21.81 -7.59 1.90
C ASN A 150 -21.45 -6.10 1.91
N ALA A 151 -21.03 -5.53 0.77
CA ALA A 151 -20.75 -4.10 0.65
C ALA A 151 -21.99 -3.23 0.93
N VAL A 152 -23.18 -3.67 0.50
CA VAL A 152 -24.45 -2.98 0.78
C VAL A 152 -24.88 -3.12 2.23
N ALA A 153 -24.71 -4.31 2.83
CA ALA A 153 -25.06 -4.56 4.23
C ALA A 153 -24.12 -3.86 5.21
N GLU A 154 -22.83 -3.81 4.91
CA GLU A 154 -21.81 -3.08 5.67
C GLU A 154 -21.98 -1.56 5.50
N GLY A 155 -22.44 -1.07 4.35
CA GLY A 155 -22.68 0.35 4.10
C GLY A 155 -23.93 0.97 4.76
N GLY A 156 -24.63 0.25 5.65
CA GLY A 156 -25.85 0.73 6.33
C GLY A 156 -25.62 1.84 7.37
N VAL A 157 -26.70 2.52 7.77
CA VAL A 157 -26.73 3.73 8.65
C VAL A 157 -25.90 3.62 9.94
N ASN A 158 -25.70 2.40 10.46
CA ASN A 158 -25.01 2.16 11.73
C ASN A 158 -23.56 1.65 11.58
N ASN A 159 -23.08 1.36 10.38
CA ASN A 159 -21.76 0.74 10.15
C ASN A 159 -21.00 1.42 9.01
N MET A 160 -21.02 2.76 8.99
CA MET A 160 -20.45 3.56 7.93
C MET A 160 -18.93 3.29 7.80
N LEU A 161 -18.56 2.51 6.77
CA LEU A 161 -17.16 2.23 6.40
C LEU A 161 -16.36 3.54 6.35
N ASN A 162 -15.18 3.57 6.96
CA ASN A 162 -14.25 4.68 6.79
C ASN A 162 -13.93 4.83 5.28
N GLY A 163 -13.64 6.05 4.80
CA GLY A 163 -13.36 6.30 3.39
C GLY A 163 -12.31 5.36 2.79
N ALA A 164 -11.31 4.96 3.57
CA ALA A 164 -10.31 3.97 3.16
C ALA A 164 -10.87 2.54 3.01
N GLU A 165 -11.76 2.11 3.91
CA GLU A 165 -12.38 0.78 3.87
C GLU A 165 -13.38 0.68 2.73
N ARG A 166 -14.16 1.75 2.50
CA ARG A 166 -15.06 1.88 1.35
C ARG A 166 -14.28 1.77 0.03
N SER A 167 -13.15 2.46 -0.10
CA SER A 167 -12.31 2.36 -1.29
C SER A 167 -11.80 0.93 -1.50
N ARG A 168 -11.33 0.24 -0.46
CA ARG A 168 -10.90 -1.17 -0.58
C ARG A 168 -12.03 -2.09 -1.01
N THR A 169 -13.22 -1.94 -0.44
CA THR A 169 -14.39 -2.75 -0.83
C THR A 169 -14.78 -2.51 -2.30
N LEU A 170 -14.73 -1.26 -2.78
CA LEU A 170 -15.02 -0.92 -4.17
C LEU A 170 -13.98 -1.52 -5.13
N TRP A 171 -12.70 -1.53 -4.75
CA TRP A 171 -11.64 -2.17 -5.53
C TRP A 171 -11.80 -3.69 -5.60
N ALA A 172 -12.05 -4.35 -4.47
CA ALA A 172 -12.28 -5.80 -4.44
C ALA A 172 -13.50 -6.19 -5.29
N LEU A 173 -14.56 -5.38 -5.24
CA LEU A 173 -15.74 -5.55 -6.08
C LEU A 173 -15.41 -5.39 -7.57
N ASN A 174 -14.61 -4.37 -7.90
CA ASN A 174 -14.22 -4.09 -9.28
C ASN A 174 -13.39 -5.23 -9.87
N ASP A 175 -12.41 -5.74 -9.13
CA ASP A 175 -11.58 -6.86 -9.59
C ASP A 175 -12.42 -8.10 -9.88
N LYS A 176 -13.38 -8.41 -9.00
CA LYS A 176 -14.28 -9.54 -9.18
C LYS A 176 -15.25 -9.37 -10.35
N LEU A 177 -15.76 -8.16 -10.57
CA LEU A 177 -16.59 -7.87 -11.75
C LEU A 177 -15.79 -8.00 -13.05
N ALA A 178 -14.54 -7.53 -13.07
CA ALA A 178 -13.68 -7.67 -14.23
C ALA A 178 -13.38 -9.14 -14.55
N ASP A 179 -13.14 -9.97 -13.53
CA ASP A 179 -12.93 -11.41 -13.72
C ASP A 179 -14.19 -12.13 -14.17
N PHE A 180 -15.34 -11.80 -13.59
CA PHE A 180 -16.63 -12.29 -14.08
C PHE A 180 -16.85 -11.93 -15.54
N GLN A 181 -16.58 -10.68 -15.93
CA GLN A 181 -16.74 -10.22 -17.30
C GLN A 181 -15.85 -10.98 -18.30
N LYS A 182 -14.59 -11.27 -17.94
CA LYS A 182 -13.70 -12.10 -18.77
C LYS A 182 -14.28 -13.50 -18.99
N LYS A 183 -14.76 -14.15 -17.93
CA LYS A 183 -15.33 -15.51 -18.01
C LYS A 183 -16.63 -15.52 -18.79
N LEU A 184 -17.49 -14.53 -18.59
CA LEU A 184 -18.73 -14.35 -19.33
C LEU A 184 -18.47 -14.15 -20.84
N LYS A 185 -17.48 -13.33 -21.20
CA LYS A 185 -17.10 -13.13 -22.60
C LYS A 185 -16.54 -14.41 -23.23
N ARG A 186 -15.72 -15.16 -22.48
CA ARG A 186 -15.21 -16.47 -22.92
C ARG A 186 -16.35 -17.47 -23.15
N LEU A 187 -17.35 -17.47 -22.27
CA LEU A 187 -18.55 -18.30 -22.40
C LEU A 187 -19.35 -17.93 -23.66
N CYS A 188 -19.58 -16.64 -23.89
CA CYS A 188 -20.24 -16.13 -25.09
C CYS A 188 -19.55 -16.60 -26.38
N LEU A 189 -18.22 -16.46 -26.46
CA LEU A 189 -17.44 -16.93 -27.61
C LEU A 189 -17.47 -18.46 -27.75
N SER A 190 -17.47 -19.19 -26.64
CA SER A 190 -17.55 -20.64 -26.65
C SER A 190 -18.87 -21.10 -27.25
N ILE A 191 -19.99 -20.58 -26.77
CA ILE A 191 -21.33 -20.91 -27.30
C ILE A 191 -21.45 -20.49 -28.76
N ARG A 192 -20.93 -19.33 -29.15
CA ARG A 192 -21.07 -18.82 -30.52
C ARG A 192 -20.38 -19.69 -31.57
N TYR A 193 -19.19 -20.23 -31.26
CA TYR A 193 -18.32 -20.81 -32.28
C TYR A 193 -18.01 -22.31 -32.13
N TYR A 194 -18.29 -22.92 -30.97
CA TYR A 194 -18.05 -24.34 -30.78
C TYR A 194 -19.16 -25.21 -31.35
N THR A 195 -18.74 -26.36 -31.84
CA THR A 195 -19.59 -27.42 -32.40
C THR A 195 -19.20 -28.77 -31.79
N PHE A 196 -20.06 -29.78 -31.92
CA PHE A 196 -19.75 -31.13 -31.46
C PHE A 196 -18.50 -31.73 -32.11
N ASN A 197 -18.15 -31.31 -33.34
CA ASN A 197 -16.90 -31.71 -33.98
C ASN A 197 -15.66 -31.18 -33.23
N ASP A 198 -15.72 -29.99 -32.65
CA ASP A 198 -14.61 -29.44 -31.87
C ASP A 198 -14.48 -30.16 -30.53
N VAL A 199 -15.60 -30.53 -29.92
CA VAL A 199 -15.66 -31.35 -28.69
C VAL A 199 -15.06 -32.72 -28.94
N TRP A 200 -15.50 -33.38 -30.01
CA TRP A 200 -15.00 -34.68 -30.41
C TRP A 200 -13.49 -34.62 -30.70
N ALA A 201 -13.04 -33.61 -31.45
CA ALA A 201 -11.63 -33.41 -31.75
C ALA A 201 -10.79 -33.24 -30.48
N ASN A 202 -11.31 -32.54 -29.46
CA ASN A 202 -10.61 -32.35 -28.18
C ASN A 202 -10.61 -33.63 -27.33
N ALA A 203 -11.75 -34.33 -27.20
CA ALA A 203 -11.85 -35.56 -26.42
C ALA A 203 -10.90 -36.66 -26.92
N THR A 204 -10.62 -36.67 -28.22
CA THR A 204 -9.75 -37.65 -28.87
C THR A 204 -8.31 -37.15 -29.07
N ALA A 205 -7.96 -35.93 -28.62
CA ALA A 205 -6.68 -35.26 -28.87
C ALA A 205 -5.44 -35.92 -28.21
N GLY A 206 -5.62 -36.98 -27.42
CA GLY A 206 -4.53 -37.83 -26.93
C GLY A 206 -4.87 -39.33 -26.96
N MET A 207 -6.01 -39.69 -27.56
CA MET A 207 -6.43 -41.09 -27.72
C MET A 207 -6.09 -41.63 -29.12
N ILE A 208 -5.83 -40.75 -30.07
CA ILE A 208 -5.51 -41.08 -31.46
C ILE A 208 -4.21 -40.35 -31.79
N ASP A 209 -3.19 -41.10 -32.21
CA ASP A 209 -1.97 -40.50 -32.77
C ASP A 209 -2.33 -39.78 -34.06
N ARG A 210 -2.25 -38.45 -34.04
CA ARG A 210 -2.57 -37.59 -35.19
C ARG A 210 -1.29 -36.96 -35.70
N ASP A 211 -1.04 -37.15 -36.99
CA ASP A 211 0.02 -36.42 -37.67
C ASP A 211 -0.25 -34.89 -37.65
N ASN A 212 0.82 -34.12 -37.57
CA ASN A 212 0.81 -32.66 -37.49
C ASN A 212 0.06 -32.04 -38.69
N ALA A 213 0.15 -32.64 -39.88
CA ALA A 213 -0.56 -32.14 -41.06
C ALA A 213 -2.09 -32.28 -40.91
N THR A 214 -2.56 -33.31 -40.19
CA THR A 214 -3.98 -33.52 -39.92
C THR A 214 -4.52 -32.53 -38.88
N ILE A 215 -3.74 -32.23 -37.84
CA ILE A 215 -4.06 -31.18 -36.86
C ILE A 215 -4.14 -29.82 -37.57
N ALA A 216 -3.17 -29.49 -38.42
CA ALA A 216 -3.15 -28.24 -39.18
C ALA A 216 -4.36 -28.10 -40.12
N ARG A 217 -4.74 -29.18 -40.81
CA ARG A 217 -5.95 -29.21 -41.66
C ARG A 217 -7.24 -29.00 -40.85
N GLN A 218 -7.37 -29.65 -39.70
CA GLN A 218 -8.52 -29.48 -38.81
C GLN A 218 -8.62 -28.05 -38.27
N ALA A 219 -7.52 -27.47 -37.81
CA ALA A 219 -7.47 -26.09 -37.34
C ALA A 219 -7.85 -25.09 -38.45
N LYS A 220 -7.33 -25.29 -39.68
CA LYS A 220 -7.68 -24.47 -40.85
C LYS A 220 -9.16 -24.58 -41.22
N ALA A 221 -9.73 -25.77 -41.16
CA ALA A 221 -11.16 -26.00 -41.41
C ALA A 221 -12.04 -25.30 -40.37
N ARG A 222 -11.69 -25.42 -39.08
CA ARG A 222 -12.35 -24.70 -37.98
C ARG A 222 -12.30 -23.20 -38.19
N TRP A 223 -11.14 -22.65 -38.55
CA TRP A 223 -10.98 -21.21 -38.78
C TRP A 223 -11.85 -20.71 -39.94
N LYS A 224 -11.88 -21.43 -41.07
CA LYS A 224 -12.76 -21.09 -42.21
C LYS A 224 -14.24 -21.12 -41.84
N ARG A 225 -14.67 -22.11 -41.04
CA ARG A 225 -16.05 -22.21 -40.56
C ARG A 225 -16.41 -21.03 -39.65
N VAL A 226 -15.54 -20.69 -38.71
CA VAL A 226 -15.74 -19.54 -37.81
C VAL A 226 -15.80 -18.23 -38.62
N ALA A 227 -14.92 -18.04 -39.60
CA ALA A 227 -14.93 -16.84 -40.45
C ALA A 227 -16.28 -16.64 -41.17
N ARG A 228 -16.88 -17.72 -41.69
CA ARG A 228 -18.21 -17.69 -42.31
C ARG A 228 -19.34 -17.32 -41.35
N SER A 229 -19.20 -17.63 -40.06
CA SER A 229 -20.19 -17.28 -39.04
C SER A 229 -20.12 -15.82 -38.55
N ILE A 230 -19.04 -15.10 -38.91
CA ILE A 230 -18.84 -13.69 -38.54
C ILE A 230 -19.43 -12.76 -39.62
N HIS A 231 -19.37 -13.19 -40.88
CA HIS A 231 -19.91 -12.48 -42.05
C HIS A 231 -21.02 -13.34 -42.69
N PRO A 232 -22.24 -13.34 -42.12
CA PRO A 232 -23.39 -13.99 -42.74
C PRO A 232 -23.82 -13.30 -44.04
#